data_AF-A0A3N1XW23-F1
#
_entry.id   AF-A0A3N1XW23-F1
#
_cell.length_a   1.000
_cell.length_b   1.000
_cell.length_c   1.000
_cell.angle_alpha   90.00
_cell.angle_beta   90.00
_cell.angle_gamma   90.00
#
_symmetry.space_group_name_H-M   'P 1'
#
loop_
_entity.id
_entity.type
_entity.pdbx_description
1 polymer ?
#
loop_
_entity_poly.entity_id
_entity_poly.type
_entity_poly.pdbx_seq_one_letter_code
_entity_poly.pdbx_strand_id
1 'polypeptide(L)'
;MTVFHVFLVAVGLVIIAISYIISEKITGANGQNTDGKNSDILKDLETTNVKDQINTIIKEELDTAMYKTEDRLSQISNEKIMAVSEYSDQILEKINQNHTEAVFLYNMLNEKEDAIKKLYENKNDIEVKEKSGNERVEHVTKDEKAIEKLRNTQLKTKEAKEISETQEMIEQKLKNEQILKLYSEGKSIVEIAKTLEIGQGEIKLVIGLSQGEKV
;
A
#
# COMPACT_ATOMS: atom_id res chain seq x y z
N MET A 1 79.12 -22.60 -72.58
CA MET A 1 77.69 -22.40 -72.31
C MET A 1 76.94 -23.68 -72.68
N THR A 2 76.66 -24.55 -71.72
CA THR A 2 75.95 -25.82 -71.98
C THR A 2 74.51 -25.51 -72.37
N VAL A 3 73.92 -26.28 -73.30
CA VAL A 3 72.51 -26.19 -73.73
C VAL A 3 71.53 -26.10 -72.55
N PHE A 4 71.87 -26.76 -71.43
CA PHE A 4 71.13 -26.70 -70.17
C PHE A 4 70.96 -25.28 -69.59
N HIS A 5 72.00 -24.44 -69.64
CA HIS A 5 71.94 -23.07 -69.13
C HIS A 5 71.02 -22.20 -69.99
N VAL A 6 71.03 -22.39 -71.32
CA VAL A 6 70.14 -21.67 -72.25
C VAL A 6 68.69 -22.10 -72.02
N PHE A 7 68.44 -23.39 -71.77
CA PHE A 7 67.11 -23.91 -71.42
C PHE A 7 66.59 -23.33 -70.10
N LEU A 8 67.43 -23.27 -69.06
CA LEU A 8 67.04 -22.73 -67.75
C LEU A 8 66.65 -21.26 -67.81
N VAL A 9 67.39 -20.45 -68.59
CA VAL A 9 67.06 -19.03 -68.82
C VAL A 9 65.75 -18.86 -69.59
N ALA A 10 65.51 -19.71 -70.60
CA ALA A 10 64.24 -19.68 -71.36
C ALA A 10 63.03 -20.00 -70.47
N VAL A 11 63.14 -21.01 -69.59
CA VAL A 11 62.08 -21.36 -68.64
C VAL A 11 61.84 -20.23 -67.63
N GLY A 12 62.91 -19.59 -67.15
CA GLY A 12 62.79 -18.42 -66.26
C GLY A 12 62.03 -17.26 -66.90
N LEU A 13 62.31 -16.94 -68.17
CA LEU A 13 61.59 -15.90 -68.92
C LEU A 13 60.10 -16.23 -69.09
N VAL A 14 59.76 -17.48 -69.34
CA VAL A 14 58.37 -17.94 -69.48
C VAL A 14 57.62 -17.80 -68.15
N ILE A 15 58.24 -18.15 -67.02
CA ILE A 15 57.62 -18.00 -65.69
C ILE A 15 57.34 -16.52 -65.37
N ILE A 16 58.28 -15.62 -65.68
CA ILE A 16 58.10 -14.17 -65.48
C ILE A 16 56.96 -13.63 -66.34
N ALA A 17 56.88 -14.04 -67.61
CA ALA A 17 55.81 -13.63 -68.51
C ALA A 17 54.43 -14.11 -68.05
N ILE A 18 54.33 -15.36 -67.57
CA ILE A 18 53.10 -15.91 -67.00
C ILE A 18 52.72 -15.16 -65.71
N SER A 19 53.69 -14.85 -64.85
CA SER A 19 53.47 -14.11 -63.61
C SER A 19 52.98 -12.68 -63.87
N TYR A 20 53.45 -12.05 -64.96
CA TYR A 20 52.96 -10.73 -65.39
C TYR A 20 51.52 -10.80 -65.90
N ILE A 21 51.18 -11.79 -66.73
CA ILE A 21 49.80 -12.01 -67.21
C ILE A 21 48.84 -12.32 -66.05
N ILE A 22 49.26 -13.10 -65.07
CA ILE A 22 48.46 -13.39 -63.87
C ILE A 22 48.32 -12.16 -62.98
N SER A 23 49.39 -11.39 -62.80
CA SER A 23 49.33 -10.13 -62.05
C SER A 23 48.44 -9.12 -62.76
N GLU A 24 48.47 -9.03 -64.08
CA GLU A 24 47.60 -8.16 -64.89
C GLU A 24 46.16 -8.65 -64.89
N LYS A 25 45.90 -9.96 -64.90
CA LYS A 25 44.53 -10.51 -64.79
C LYS A 25 43.93 -10.32 -63.40
N ILE A 26 44.74 -10.41 -62.35
CA ILE A 26 44.29 -10.22 -60.95
C ILE A 26 44.21 -8.72 -60.61
N THR A 27 45.12 -7.90 -61.13
CA THR A 27 45.12 -6.43 -60.90
C THR A 27 44.14 -5.71 -61.85
N GLY A 28 43.99 -6.17 -63.10
CA GLY A 28 43.06 -5.64 -64.09
C GLY A 28 41.60 -6.03 -63.84
N ALA A 29 41.33 -7.08 -63.04
CA ALA A 29 40.01 -7.36 -62.50
C ALA A 29 39.65 -6.50 -61.28
N ASN A 30 40.64 -5.80 -60.68
CA ASN A 30 40.46 -4.98 -59.49
C ASN A 30 40.82 -3.49 -59.70
N GLY A 31 40.93 -3.06 -60.96
CA GLY A 31 41.45 -1.76 -61.34
C GLY A 31 40.50 -0.91 -62.19
N GLN A 32 39.19 -1.13 -62.14
CA GLN A 32 38.21 -0.24 -62.78
C GLN A 32 37.12 0.17 -61.79
N ASN A 33 37.27 1.41 -61.35
CA ASN A 33 36.26 2.25 -60.73
C ASN A 33 34.88 2.07 -61.39
N THR A 34 33.95 1.46 -60.66
CA THR A 34 32.54 1.89 -60.64
C THR A 34 32.12 2.02 -59.17
N ASP A 35 32.79 2.96 -58.50
CA ASP A 35 32.37 3.51 -57.24
C ASP A 35 30.95 4.10 -57.35
N GLY A 36 30.09 3.71 -56.40
CA GLY A 36 29.26 4.71 -55.71
C GLY A 36 27.78 4.83 -56.06
N LYS A 37 27.13 3.86 -56.74
CA LYS A 37 25.66 3.97 -56.93
C LYS A 37 24.84 2.68 -56.78
N ASN A 38 25.39 1.52 -57.11
CA ASN A 38 24.66 0.26 -56.98
C ASN A 38 24.78 -0.40 -55.59
N SER A 39 25.84 -0.09 -54.83
CA SER A 39 26.01 -0.57 -53.45
C SER A 39 25.09 0.11 -52.45
N ASP A 40 24.67 1.35 -52.75
CA ASP A 40 23.89 2.15 -51.80
C ASP A 40 22.41 1.78 -51.86
N ILE A 41 21.88 1.44 -53.03
CA ILE A 41 20.48 0.99 -53.20
C ILE A 41 20.27 -0.40 -52.57
N LEU A 42 21.24 -1.30 -52.68
CA LEU A 42 21.19 -2.64 -52.05
C LEU A 42 21.35 -2.56 -50.53
N LYS A 43 22.24 -1.71 -50.03
CA LYS A 43 22.36 -1.46 -48.58
C LYS A 43 21.11 -0.80 -48.02
N ASP A 44 20.50 0.15 -48.73
CA ASP A 44 19.29 0.86 -48.26
C ASP A 44 18.06 -0.07 -48.24
N LEU A 45 17.91 -0.98 -49.21
CA LEU A 45 16.84 -1.99 -49.20
C LEU A 45 17.03 -3.05 -48.11
N GLU A 46 18.26 -3.57 -47.92
CA GLU A 46 18.55 -4.54 -46.86
C GLU A 46 18.43 -3.91 -45.47
N THR A 47 18.92 -2.69 -45.30
CA THR A 47 18.77 -1.96 -44.02
C THR A 47 17.32 -1.56 -43.75
N THR A 48 16.52 -1.24 -44.77
CA THR A 48 15.08 -0.95 -44.59
C THR A 48 14.30 -2.19 -44.16
N ASN A 49 14.48 -3.32 -44.83
CA ASN A 49 13.77 -4.56 -44.45
C ASN A 49 14.19 -5.05 -43.06
N VAL A 50 15.49 -4.98 -42.73
CA VAL A 50 15.98 -5.27 -41.37
C VAL A 50 15.39 -4.29 -40.35
N LYS A 51 15.28 -3.00 -40.69
CA LYS A 51 14.68 -1.98 -39.83
C LYS A 51 13.18 -2.20 -39.62
N ASP A 52 12.45 -2.66 -40.62
CA ASP A 52 11.04 -3.01 -40.52
C ASP A 52 10.82 -4.26 -39.66
N GLN A 53 11.69 -5.27 -39.78
CA GLN A 53 11.68 -6.45 -38.91
C GLN A 53 11.98 -6.07 -37.45
N ILE A 54 13.00 -5.24 -37.22
CA ILE A 54 13.33 -4.71 -35.89
C ILE A 54 12.14 -3.92 -35.31
N ASN A 55 11.53 -3.04 -36.11
CA ASN A 55 10.35 -2.28 -35.67
C ASN A 55 9.16 -3.19 -35.36
N THR A 56 9.00 -4.30 -36.09
CA THR A 56 7.91 -5.27 -35.86
C THR A 56 8.13 -6.03 -34.55
N ILE A 57 9.35 -6.53 -34.31
CA ILE A 57 9.72 -7.20 -33.05
C ILE A 57 9.60 -6.24 -31.87
N ILE A 58 10.06 -4.99 -32.01
CA ILE A 58 9.90 -3.96 -30.97
C ILE A 58 8.42 -3.72 -30.67
N LYS A 59 7.56 -3.61 -31.69
CA LYS A 59 6.12 -3.44 -31.50
C LYS A 59 5.49 -4.64 -30.79
N GLU A 60 5.84 -5.86 -31.21
CA GLU A 60 5.33 -7.09 -30.58
C GLU A 60 5.75 -7.22 -29.12
N GLU A 61 7.01 -6.95 -28.80
CA GLU A 61 7.50 -6.95 -27.41
C GLU A 61 6.89 -5.80 -26.61
N LEU A 62 6.73 -4.61 -27.22
CA LEU A 62 6.07 -3.46 -26.60
C LEU A 62 4.60 -3.76 -26.28
N ASP A 63 3.86 -4.38 -27.21
CA ASP A 63 2.47 -4.77 -27.03
C ASP A 63 2.34 -5.83 -25.93
N THR A 64 3.26 -6.80 -25.89
CA THR A 64 3.30 -7.82 -24.83
C THR A 64 3.59 -7.19 -23.46
N ALA A 65 4.56 -6.27 -23.40
CA ALA A 65 4.89 -5.55 -22.18
C ALA A 65 3.75 -4.62 -21.73
N MET A 66 3.08 -3.95 -22.66
CA MET A 66 1.90 -3.11 -22.40
C MET A 66 0.76 -3.95 -21.86
N TYR A 67 0.42 -5.08 -22.51
CA TYR A 67 -0.63 -5.98 -22.06
C TYR A 67 -0.37 -6.51 -20.64
N LYS A 68 0.85 -6.97 -20.36
CA LYS A 68 1.23 -7.42 -19.01
C LYS A 68 1.18 -6.27 -18.00
N THR A 69 1.57 -5.07 -18.40
CA THR A 69 1.51 -3.89 -17.53
C THR A 69 0.07 -3.50 -17.23
N GLU A 70 -0.81 -3.51 -18.22
CA GLU A 70 -2.22 -3.17 -18.06
C GLU A 70 -2.96 -4.19 -17.20
N ASP A 71 -2.69 -5.49 -17.37
CA ASP A 71 -3.22 -6.55 -16.51
C ASP A 71 -2.75 -6.37 -15.05
N ARG A 72 -1.44 -6.15 -14.84
CA ARG A 72 -0.89 -5.88 -13.50
C ARG A 72 -1.43 -4.60 -12.90
N LEU A 73 -1.60 -3.55 -13.69
CA LEU A 73 -2.15 -2.29 -13.23
C LEU A 73 -3.62 -2.43 -12.86
N SER A 74 -4.40 -3.19 -13.65
CA SER A 74 -5.80 -3.53 -13.34
C SER A 74 -5.89 -4.31 -12.03
N GLN A 75 -5.03 -5.33 -11.85
CA GLN A 75 -4.96 -6.10 -10.62
C GLN A 75 -4.64 -5.21 -9.40
N ILE A 76 -3.59 -4.39 -9.47
CA ILE A 76 -3.17 -3.49 -8.40
C ILE A 76 -4.25 -2.44 -8.13
N SER A 77 -4.85 -1.88 -9.18
CA SER A 77 -5.92 -0.89 -9.07
C SER A 77 -7.11 -1.46 -8.31
N ASN A 78 -7.56 -2.67 -8.66
CA ASN A 78 -8.66 -3.33 -7.96
C ASN A 78 -8.33 -3.62 -6.49
N GLU A 79 -7.11 -4.10 -6.21
CA GLU A 79 -6.64 -4.31 -4.83
C GLU A 79 -6.61 -3.00 -4.03
N LYS A 80 -6.14 -1.90 -4.65
CA LYS A 80 -6.13 -0.58 -4.00
C LYS A 80 -7.52 -0.03 -3.79
N ILE A 81 -8.45 -0.20 -4.72
CA ILE A 81 -9.86 0.20 -4.54
C ILE A 81 -10.46 -0.56 -3.36
N MET A 82 -10.23 -1.87 -3.26
CA MET A 82 -10.71 -2.68 -2.15
C MET A 82 -10.13 -2.21 -0.81
N ALA A 83 -8.79 -2.04 -0.73
CA ALA A 83 -8.14 -1.59 0.50
C ALA A 83 -8.57 -0.16 0.92
N VAL A 84 -8.75 0.73 -0.05
CA VAL A 84 -9.25 2.09 0.21
C VAL A 84 -10.71 2.06 0.65
N SER A 85 -11.54 1.18 0.06
CA SER A 85 -12.94 1.00 0.49
C SER A 85 -13.00 0.51 1.93
N GLU A 86 -12.25 -0.55 2.26
CA GLU A 86 -12.22 -1.11 3.62
C GLU A 86 -11.72 -0.08 4.64
N TYR A 87 -10.66 0.67 4.32
CA TYR A 87 -10.19 1.76 5.16
C TYR A 87 -11.23 2.87 5.31
N SER A 88 -11.93 3.23 4.22
CA SER A 88 -12.98 4.26 4.24
C SER A 88 -14.14 3.84 5.13
N ASP A 89 -14.55 2.57 5.06
CA ASP A 89 -15.62 2.01 5.90
C ASP A 89 -15.24 2.05 7.38
N GLN A 90 -13.98 1.69 7.72
CA GLN A 90 -13.48 1.79 9.10
C GLN A 90 -13.47 3.24 9.62
N ILE A 91 -13.07 4.19 8.78
CA ILE A 91 -13.06 5.61 9.15
C ILE A 91 -14.48 6.15 9.30
N LEU A 92 -15.40 5.78 8.39
CA LEU A 92 -16.82 6.16 8.47
C LEU A 92 -17.46 5.63 9.75
N GLU A 93 -17.18 4.38 10.13
CA GLU A 93 -17.67 3.82 11.39
C GLU A 93 -17.15 4.60 12.59
N LYS A 94 -15.85 4.91 12.63
CA LYS A 94 -15.26 5.76 13.69
C LYS A 94 -15.84 7.17 13.72
N ILE A 95 -16.11 7.77 12.57
CA ILE A 95 -16.75 9.09 12.47
C ILE A 95 -18.17 9.00 13.04
N ASN A 96 -18.93 7.96 12.70
CA ASN A 96 -20.29 7.75 13.18
C ASN A 96 -20.31 7.50 14.70
N GLN A 97 -19.38 6.70 15.22
CA GLN A 97 -19.24 6.47 16.65
C GLN A 97 -18.90 7.77 17.40
N ASN A 98 -17.90 8.52 16.93
CA ASN A 98 -17.51 9.79 17.54
C ASN A 98 -18.65 10.82 17.47
N HIS A 99 -19.35 10.92 16.33
CA HIS A 99 -20.53 11.77 16.22
C HIS A 99 -21.63 11.37 17.21
N THR A 100 -21.89 10.08 17.36
CA THR A 100 -22.86 9.55 18.33
C THR A 100 -22.45 9.89 19.76
N GLU A 101 -21.17 9.74 20.11
CA GLU A 101 -20.64 10.10 21.42
C GLU A 101 -20.72 11.60 21.69
N ALA A 102 -20.40 12.44 20.70
CA ALA A 102 -20.53 13.89 20.81
C ALA A 102 -21.98 14.33 21.03
N VAL A 103 -22.94 13.74 20.29
CA VAL A 103 -24.37 13.99 20.49
C VAL A 103 -24.84 13.49 21.85
N PHE A 104 -24.33 12.32 22.29
CA PHE A 104 -24.63 11.79 23.61
C PHE A 104 -24.14 12.72 24.73
N LEU A 105 -22.90 13.20 24.64
CA LEU A 105 -22.35 14.18 25.59
C LEU A 105 -23.16 15.47 25.60
N TYR A 106 -23.59 15.95 24.44
CA TYR A 106 -24.48 17.11 24.33
C TYR A 106 -25.82 16.87 25.06
N ASN A 107 -26.44 15.72 24.83
CA ASN A 107 -27.70 15.36 25.49
C ASN A 107 -27.52 15.22 27.01
N MET A 108 -26.47 14.56 27.48
CA MET A 108 -26.18 14.44 28.92
C MET A 108 -25.87 15.79 29.57
N LEU A 109 -25.19 16.68 28.86
CA LEU A 109 -24.91 18.03 29.35
C LEU A 109 -26.21 18.80 29.51
N ASN A 110 -27.10 18.72 28.52
CA ASN A 110 -28.41 19.36 28.57
C ASN A 110 -29.29 18.77 29.68
N GLU A 111 -29.30 17.44 29.85
CA GLU A 111 -29.99 16.79 30.98
C GLU A 111 -29.43 17.22 32.35
N LYS A 112 -28.10 17.37 32.47
CA LYS A 112 -27.48 17.89 33.70
C LYS A 112 -27.81 19.34 33.94
N GLU A 113 -27.84 20.17 32.90
CA GLU A 113 -28.28 21.57 33.00
C GLU A 113 -29.71 21.64 33.52
N ASP A 114 -30.62 20.85 32.94
CA ASP A 114 -32.01 20.75 33.39
C ASP A 114 -32.13 20.26 34.84
N ALA A 115 -31.34 19.26 35.23
CA ALA A 115 -31.31 18.76 36.61
C ALA A 115 -30.81 19.82 37.58
N ILE A 116 -29.75 20.54 37.23
CA ILE A 116 -29.20 21.65 38.02
C ILE A 116 -30.25 22.76 38.16
N LYS A 117 -30.91 23.14 37.06
CA LYS A 117 -31.95 24.16 37.05
C LYS A 117 -33.13 23.80 37.97
N LYS A 118 -33.62 22.55 37.90
CA LYS A 118 -34.66 22.03 38.80
C LYS A 118 -34.24 22.05 40.27
N LEU A 119 -32.98 21.73 40.58
CA LEU A 119 -32.46 21.79 41.94
C LEU A 119 -32.40 23.23 42.47
N TYR A 120 -32.02 24.20 41.63
CA TYR A 120 -32.07 25.62 41.99
C TYR A 120 -33.49 26.15 42.15
N GLU A 121 -34.41 25.80 41.25
CA GLU A 121 -35.82 26.15 41.35
C GLU A 121 -36.45 25.58 42.64
N ASN A 122 -36.22 24.29 42.93
CA ASN A 122 -36.72 23.67 44.16
C ASN A 122 -36.10 24.27 45.43
N LYS A 123 -34.85 24.73 45.40
CA LYS A 123 -34.21 25.38 46.56
C LYS A 123 -34.84 26.76 46.85
N ASN A 124 -35.21 27.50 45.80
CA ASN A 124 -35.97 28.75 45.94
C ASN A 124 -37.39 28.51 46.48
N ASP A 125 -37.99 27.35 46.19
CA ASP A 125 -39.29 26.96 46.75
C ASP A 125 -39.21 26.48 48.22
N ILE A 126 -38.06 26.00 48.69
CA ILE A 126 -37.86 25.56 50.09
C ILE A 126 -37.67 26.77 51.03
N GLU A 127 -37.07 27.87 50.59
CA GLU A 127 -37.01 29.10 51.42
C GLU A 127 -38.37 29.80 51.59
N VAL A 128 -39.38 29.46 50.75
CA VAL A 128 -40.73 30.05 50.83
C VAL A 128 -41.73 29.15 51.57
N LYS A 129 -41.42 27.87 51.83
CA LYS A 129 -42.38 26.89 52.38
C LYS A 129 -42.09 26.35 53.79
N GLU A 130 -41.22 26.99 54.58
CA GLU A 130 -41.17 26.74 56.04
C GLU A 130 -42.20 27.55 56.85
N LYS A 131 -43.13 28.26 56.19
CA LYS A 131 -44.26 28.92 56.83
C LYS A 131 -45.58 28.59 56.14
N SER A 132 -46.07 27.37 56.24
CA SER A 132 -47.49 27.09 56.52
C SER A 132 -47.71 25.58 56.56
N GLY A 133 -48.33 25.12 57.65
CA GLY A 133 -48.56 23.72 57.93
C GLY A 133 -49.62 23.05 57.06
N ASN A 134 -49.57 21.71 57.14
CA ASN A 134 -50.68 20.77 57.18
C ASN A 134 -51.74 20.85 56.06
N GLU A 135 -51.76 19.87 55.15
CA GLU A 135 -52.90 18.95 54.94
C GLU A 135 -52.80 18.11 53.64
N ARG A 136 -53.19 16.83 53.81
CA ARG A 136 -53.87 15.91 52.87
C ARG A 136 -53.09 15.10 51.81
N VAL A 137 -52.90 13.83 52.20
CA VAL A 137 -53.18 12.55 51.53
C VAL A 137 -54.08 12.61 50.27
N GLU A 138 -53.67 11.94 49.16
CA GLU A 138 -54.34 10.78 48.51
C GLU A 138 -53.93 10.60 47.03
N HIS A 139 -53.87 9.33 46.61
CA HIS A 139 -53.68 8.76 45.27
C HIS A 139 -52.25 8.54 44.71
N VAL A 140 -51.63 7.41 45.09
CA VAL A 140 -50.73 6.66 44.19
C VAL A 140 -50.94 5.15 44.38
N THR A 141 -52.03 4.60 43.82
CA THR A 141 -52.16 3.16 43.55
C THR A 141 -52.34 3.00 42.05
N LYS A 142 -51.25 3.08 41.28
CA LYS A 142 -51.23 2.70 39.86
C LYS A 142 -49.85 2.46 39.23
N ASP A 143 -48.78 2.34 40.01
CA ASP A 143 -47.41 2.24 39.47
C ASP A 143 -46.69 0.90 39.74
N GLU A 144 -47.39 -0.16 40.14
CA GLU A 144 -46.73 -1.46 40.34
C GLU A 144 -46.56 -2.31 39.07
N LYS A 145 -47.23 -1.96 37.95
CA LYS A 145 -47.11 -2.72 36.69
C LYS A 145 -46.14 -2.13 35.67
N ALA A 146 -45.62 -0.92 35.92
CA ALA A 146 -44.64 -0.27 35.03
C ALA A 146 -43.19 -0.61 35.40
N ILE A 147 -42.92 -0.94 36.67
CA ILE A 147 -41.57 -1.16 37.21
C ILE A 147 -41.00 -2.53 36.81
N GLU A 148 -41.85 -3.55 36.61
CA GLU A 148 -41.39 -4.91 36.29
C GLU A 148 -40.98 -5.08 34.80
N LYS A 149 -41.60 -4.32 33.88
CA LYS A 149 -41.24 -4.34 32.45
C LYS A 149 -39.96 -3.58 32.12
N LEU A 150 -39.60 -2.57 32.92
CA LEU A 150 -38.33 -1.84 32.76
C LEU A 150 -37.13 -2.63 33.28
N ARG A 151 -37.33 -3.54 34.25
CA ARG A 151 -36.25 -4.36 34.83
C ARG A 151 -35.83 -5.53 33.94
N ASN A 152 -36.75 -6.13 33.19
CA ASN A 152 -36.45 -7.30 32.34
C ASN A 152 -35.80 -6.95 30.99
N THR A 153 -35.94 -5.71 30.51
CA THR A 153 -35.28 -5.24 29.28
C THR A 153 -33.86 -4.73 29.54
N GLN A 154 -33.57 -4.24 30.75
CA GLN A 154 -32.23 -3.75 31.10
C GLN A 154 -31.22 -4.85 31.45
N LEU A 155 -31.66 -6.04 31.86
CA LEU A 155 -30.75 -7.14 32.20
C LEU A 155 -30.21 -7.91 30.99
N LYS A 156 -30.90 -7.89 29.83
CA LYS A 156 -30.44 -8.62 28.64
C LYS A 156 -29.53 -7.82 27.70
N THR A 157 -29.49 -6.50 27.82
CA THR A 157 -28.71 -5.63 26.92
C THR A 157 -27.39 -5.15 27.53
N LYS A 158 -27.27 -5.15 28.88
CA LYS A 158 -26.02 -4.77 29.57
C LYS A 158 -24.95 -5.86 29.55
N GLU A 159 -25.34 -7.13 29.64
CA GLU A 159 -24.37 -8.24 29.65
C GLU A 159 -23.68 -8.46 28.31
N ALA A 160 -24.26 -8.06 27.17
CA ALA A 160 -23.64 -8.31 25.86
C ALA A 160 -22.69 -7.19 25.39
N LYS A 161 -22.81 -5.96 25.92
CA LYS A 161 -22.06 -4.79 25.41
C LYS A 161 -20.93 -4.33 26.32
N GLU A 162 -21.04 -4.52 27.64
CA GLU A 162 -19.93 -4.27 28.58
C GLU A 162 -18.80 -5.31 28.45
N ILE A 163 -19.07 -6.51 27.93
CA ILE A 163 -18.06 -7.56 27.74
C ILE A 163 -17.12 -7.25 26.55
N SER A 164 -17.64 -6.67 25.46
CA SER A 164 -16.84 -6.45 24.24
C SER A 164 -15.88 -5.26 24.36
N GLU A 165 -16.35 -4.14 24.90
CA GLU A 165 -15.54 -2.90 25.01
C GLU A 165 -14.49 -3.00 26.13
N THR A 166 -14.77 -3.76 27.20
CA THR A 166 -13.80 -4.01 28.27
C THR A 166 -12.72 -5.03 27.84
N GLN A 167 -13.06 -6.01 26.99
CA GLN A 167 -12.08 -7.01 26.52
C GLN A 167 -11.01 -6.42 25.60
N GLU A 168 -11.37 -5.57 24.63
CA GLU A 168 -10.39 -4.98 23.70
C GLU A 168 -9.41 -4.03 24.40
N MET A 169 -9.90 -3.23 25.36
CA MET A 169 -9.05 -2.35 26.16
C MET A 169 -8.10 -3.12 27.08
N ILE A 170 -8.54 -4.24 27.66
CA ILE A 170 -7.69 -5.13 28.46
C ILE A 170 -6.65 -5.81 27.58
N GLU A 171 -7.02 -6.25 26.38
CA GLU A 171 -6.13 -6.97 25.47
C GLU A 171 -5.01 -6.07 24.95
N GLN A 172 -5.32 -4.81 24.60
CA GLN A 172 -4.31 -3.82 24.21
C GLN A 172 -3.35 -3.48 25.36
N LYS A 173 -3.88 -3.31 26.59
CA LYS A 173 -3.04 -3.06 27.75
C LYS A 173 -2.11 -4.24 28.04
N LEU A 174 -2.62 -5.47 27.93
CA LEU A 174 -1.83 -6.69 28.09
C LEU A 174 -0.73 -6.81 27.02
N LYS A 175 -1.05 -6.50 25.75
CA LYS A 175 -0.06 -6.49 24.66
C LYS A 175 1.06 -5.48 24.94
N ASN A 176 0.71 -4.28 25.40
CA ASN A 176 1.70 -3.25 25.76
C ASN A 176 2.60 -3.69 26.93
N GLU A 177 2.05 -4.34 27.96
CA GLU A 177 2.83 -4.90 29.06
C GLU A 177 3.76 -6.04 28.61
N GLN A 178 3.32 -6.89 27.68
CA GLN A 178 4.15 -7.96 27.11
C GLN A 178 5.33 -7.43 26.30
N ILE A 179 5.14 -6.36 25.53
CA ILE A 179 6.22 -5.68 24.80
C ILE A 179 7.31 -5.19 25.78
N LEU A 180 6.89 -4.54 26.87
CA LEU A 180 7.81 -4.02 27.89
C LEU A 180 8.56 -5.13 28.63
N LYS A 181 7.89 -6.26 28.91
CA LYS A 181 8.53 -7.41 29.55
C LYS A 181 9.60 -8.04 28.66
N LEU A 182 9.29 -8.33 27.41
CA LEU A 182 10.25 -8.93 26.47
C LEU A 182 11.43 -7.99 26.20
N TYR A 183 11.18 -6.68 26.19
CA TYR A 183 12.23 -5.68 26.04
C TYR A 183 13.13 -5.60 27.29
N SER A 184 12.58 -5.64 28.50
CA SER A 184 13.36 -5.69 29.74
C SER A 184 14.13 -7.01 29.94
N GLU A 185 13.66 -8.10 29.34
CA GLU A 185 14.41 -9.36 29.18
C GLU A 185 15.58 -9.26 28.17
N GLY A 186 15.74 -8.12 27.49
CA GLY A 186 16.85 -7.86 26.57
C GLY A 186 16.65 -8.41 25.15
N LYS A 187 15.44 -8.81 24.78
CA LYS A 187 15.14 -9.29 23.41
C LYS A 187 15.18 -8.16 22.40
N SER A 188 15.62 -8.47 21.19
CA SER A 188 15.70 -7.50 20.10
C SER A 188 14.30 -7.12 19.60
N ILE A 189 14.11 -5.87 19.16
CA ILE A 189 12.85 -5.34 18.59
C ILE A 189 12.32 -6.25 17.46
N VAL A 190 13.21 -6.83 16.67
CA VAL A 190 12.87 -7.76 15.58
C VAL A 190 12.33 -9.09 16.10
N GLU A 191 12.87 -9.60 17.20
CA GLU A 191 12.40 -10.83 17.84
C GLU A 191 11.04 -10.62 18.52
N ILE A 192 10.85 -9.45 19.13
CA ILE A 192 9.57 -9.05 19.74
C ILE A 192 8.49 -8.93 18.65
N ALA A 193 8.81 -8.29 17.52
CA ALA A 193 7.92 -8.18 16.36
C ALA A 193 7.51 -9.56 15.82
N LYS A 194 8.46 -10.49 15.76
CA LYS A 194 8.19 -11.86 15.31
C LYS A 194 7.39 -12.69 16.32
N THR A 195 7.58 -12.45 17.61
CA THR A 195 6.92 -13.23 18.68
C THR A 195 5.49 -12.75 18.94
N LEU A 196 5.24 -11.45 18.85
CA LEU A 196 3.94 -10.84 19.11
C LEU A 196 3.14 -10.54 17.84
N GLU A 197 3.73 -10.73 16.65
CA GLU A 197 3.16 -10.34 15.34
C GLU A 197 2.80 -8.85 15.26
N ILE A 198 3.54 -8.01 15.97
CA ILE A 198 3.35 -6.56 16.06
C ILE A 198 4.36 -5.84 15.16
N GLY A 199 3.97 -4.71 14.58
CA GLY A 199 4.86 -3.91 13.74
C GLY A 199 6.06 -3.35 14.52
N GLN A 200 7.24 -3.35 13.90
CA GLN A 200 8.47 -2.81 14.54
C GLN A 200 8.33 -1.33 14.95
N GLY A 201 7.48 -0.57 14.25
CA GLY A 201 7.15 0.82 14.58
C GLY A 201 6.30 0.96 15.85
N GLU A 202 5.33 0.06 16.07
CA GLU A 202 4.48 0.06 17.27
C GLU A 202 5.29 -0.31 18.51
N ILE A 203 6.17 -1.31 18.40
CA ILE A 203 7.07 -1.70 19.49
C ILE A 203 7.98 -0.53 19.87
N LYS A 204 8.57 0.16 18.88
CA LYS A 204 9.42 1.33 19.13
C LYS A 204 8.64 2.48 19.79
N LEU A 205 7.38 2.68 19.41
CA LEU A 205 6.51 3.70 20.01
C LEU A 205 6.19 3.37 21.47
N VAL A 206 5.81 2.12 21.79
CA VAL A 206 5.50 1.70 23.17
C VAL A 206 6.73 1.82 24.07
N ILE A 207 7.91 1.43 23.58
CA ILE A 207 9.17 1.57 24.31
C ILE A 207 9.52 3.05 24.53
N GLY A 208 9.41 3.88 23.49
CA GLY A 208 9.71 5.32 23.57
C GLY A 208 8.79 6.06 24.54
N LEU A 209 7.48 5.76 24.51
CA LEU A 209 6.50 6.29 25.46
C LEU A 209 6.80 5.85 26.90
N SER A 210 7.29 4.62 27.11
CA SER A 210 7.64 4.10 28.43
C SER A 210 8.95 4.64 28.99
N GLN A 211 9.95 4.91 28.14
CA GLN A 211 11.25 5.43 28.58
C GLN A 211 11.27 6.96 28.68
N GLY A 212 10.18 7.63 28.29
CA GLY A 212 10.11 9.09 28.26
C GLY A 212 11.07 9.71 27.25
N GLU A 213 11.56 8.92 26.30
CA GLU A 213 12.45 9.40 25.25
C GLU A 213 11.59 10.12 24.22
N LYS A 214 11.74 11.45 24.17
CA LYS A 214 11.04 12.30 23.21
C LYS A 214 11.38 11.82 21.80
N VAL A 215 10.35 11.42 21.05
CA VAL A 215 10.40 11.22 19.60
C VAL A 215 10.86 12.49 18.91
#